data_AF-A0A367AG89-F1
#
_entry.id   AF-A0A367AG89-F1
#
_cell.length_a   1.000
_cell.length_b   1.000
_cell.length_c   1.000
_cell.angle_alpha   90.00
_cell.angle_beta   90.00
_cell.angle_gamma   90.00
#
_symmetry.space_group_name_H-M   'P 1'
#
loop_
_entity.id
_entity.type
_entity.pdbx_description
1 polymer ?
#
loop_
_entity_poly.entity_id
_entity_poly.type
_entity_poly.pdbx_seq_one_letter_code
_entity_poly.pdbx_strand_id
1 'polypeptide(L)'
;MSAPRPALGLLLAAALAVVARLTLTPSGTGYAVASPVQELHWYADGLSSPATVVQLLGNLLLLAVPAFAAVRLWPRLGRPVPLVAVALAAGVAIELAQYVLPLGRVVSPLDALLNAAGAVAAGALAAQRRRTGPASIRVRNRT
;
A
#
# COMPACT_ATOMS: atom_id res chain seq x y z
N MET A 1 6.60 -21.60 -6.53
CA MET A 1 7.77 -21.09 -7.29
C MET A 1 8.05 -19.65 -6.86
N SER A 2 9.30 -19.31 -6.53
CA SER A 2 9.65 -17.90 -6.20
C SER A 2 9.86 -17.14 -7.50
N ALA A 3 9.14 -16.03 -7.72
CA ALA A 3 9.37 -15.18 -8.88
C ALA A 3 10.83 -14.69 -8.92
N PRO A 4 11.46 -14.61 -10.11
CA PRO A 4 12.82 -14.11 -10.24
C PRO A 4 12.88 -12.63 -9.83
N ARG A 5 14.00 -12.22 -9.22
CA ARG A 5 14.22 -10.84 -8.74
C ARG A 5 13.92 -9.75 -9.79
N PRO A 6 14.34 -9.87 -11.07
CA PRO A 6 14.00 -8.86 -12.08
C PRO A 6 12.48 -8.73 -12.31
N ALA A 7 11.74 -9.83 -12.34
CA ALA A 7 10.29 -9.79 -12.50
C ALA A 7 9.59 -9.09 -11.32
N LEU A 8 10.07 -9.30 -10.09
CA LEU A 8 9.57 -8.58 -8.91
C LEU A 8 9.91 -7.09 -8.96
N GLY A 9 11.08 -6.73 -9.49
CA GLY A 9 11.48 -5.34 -9.71
C GLY A 9 10.56 -4.64 -10.72
N LEU A 10 10.28 -5.30 -11.85
CA LEU A 10 9.34 -4.82 -12.86
C LEU A 10 7.92 -4.68 -12.30
N LEU A 11 7.45 -5.66 -11.52
CA LEU A 11 6.16 -5.59 -10.86
C LEU A 11 6.07 -4.38 -9.92
N LEU A 12 7.10 -4.15 -9.10
CA LEU A 12 7.14 -3.02 -8.19
C LEU A 12 7.12 -1.69 -8.98
N ALA A 13 7.95 -1.56 -10.01
CA ALA A 13 8.01 -0.36 -10.84
C ALA A 13 6.68 -0.08 -11.53
N ALA A 14 6.06 -1.09 -12.15
CA ALA A 14 4.75 -0.97 -12.80
C ALA A 14 3.66 -0.60 -11.80
N ALA A 15 3.63 -1.24 -10.63
CA ALA A 15 2.65 -0.93 -9.59
C ALA A 15 2.80 0.52 -9.06
N LEU A 16 4.03 0.99 -8.85
CA LEU A 16 4.28 2.38 -8.45
C LEU A 16 3.88 3.37 -9.55
N ALA A 17 4.11 3.04 -10.83
CA ALA A 17 3.64 3.87 -11.94
C ALA A 17 2.11 3.96 -12.01
N VAL A 18 1.41 2.84 -11.74
CA VAL A 18 -0.06 2.82 -11.62
C VAL A 18 -0.52 3.68 -10.44
N VAL A 19 0.10 3.54 -9.26
CA VAL A 19 -0.21 4.39 -8.09
C VAL A 19 -0.05 5.86 -8.45
N ALA A 20 1.10 6.24 -9.01
CA ALA A 20 1.35 7.62 -9.43
C ALA A 20 0.32 8.11 -10.45
N ARG A 21 -0.07 7.28 -11.44
CA ARG A 21 -1.11 7.64 -12.41
C ARG A 21 -2.47 7.86 -11.71
N LEU A 22 -2.85 7.00 -10.77
CA LEU A 22 -4.15 7.10 -10.09
C LEU A 22 -4.22 8.30 -9.15
N THR A 23 -3.12 8.65 -8.48
CA THR A 23 -3.11 9.68 -7.42
C THR A 23 -2.65 11.05 -7.90
N LEU A 24 -1.78 11.11 -8.90
CA LEU A 24 -1.14 12.35 -9.37
C LEU A 24 -1.75 12.89 -10.68
N THR A 25 -2.77 12.23 -11.24
CA THR A 25 -3.52 12.82 -12.35
C THR A 25 -4.46 13.89 -11.83
N PRO A 26 -4.43 15.11 -12.40
CA PRO A 26 -5.35 16.17 -12.03
C PRO A 26 -6.82 15.77 -12.23
N SER A 27 -7.66 16.08 -11.25
CA SER A 27 -9.13 16.01 -11.33
C SER A 27 -9.78 17.39 -11.30
N GLY A 28 -8.98 18.46 -11.20
CA GLY A 28 -9.44 19.84 -11.15
C GLY A 28 -8.29 20.79 -10.92
N THR A 29 -8.56 21.90 -10.22
CA THR A 29 -7.54 22.89 -9.82
C THR A 29 -7.59 23.11 -8.30
N GLY A 30 -6.47 23.57 -7.73
CA GLY A 30 -6.36 23.83 -6.29
C GLY A 30 -6.23 22.57 -5.43
N TYR A 31 -6.48 22.70 -4.13
CA TYR A 31 -6.48 21.61 -3.16
C TYR A 31 -7.62 21.81 -2.15
N ALA A 32 -8.09 20.72 -1.57
CA ALA A 32 -8.98 20.72 -0.41
C ALA A 32 -8.41 19.77 0.64
N VAL A 33 -8.68 20.03 1.93
CA VAL A 33 -8.25 19.14 3.02
C VAL A 33 -9.49 18.60 3.72
N ALA A 34 -9.58 17.27 3.82
CA ALA A 34 -10.68 16.62 4.52
C ALA A 34 -10.55 16.77 6.04
N SER A 35 -11.70 16.88 6.73
CA SER A 35 -11.75 16.74 8.18
C SER A 35 -11.74 15.24 8.53
N PRO A 36 -10.75 14.74 9.28
CA PRO A 36 -10.64 13.30 9.59
C PRO A 36 -11.88 12.74 10.30
N VAL A 37 -12.52 13.55 11.16
CA VAL A 37 -13.72 13.14 11.90
C VAL A 37 -14.91 12.99 10.95
N GLN A 38 -15.13 13.96 10.06
CA GLN A 38 -16.23 13.90 9.09
C GLN A 38 -16.05 12.72 8.13
N GLU A 39 -14.83 12.47 7.69
CA GLU A 39 -14.50 11.39 6.78
C GLU A 39 -14.68 10.01 7.44
N LEU A 40 -14.31 9.89 8.72
CA LEU A 40 -14.56 8.68 9.50
C LEU A 40 -16.06 8.38 9.60
N HIS A 41 -16.88 9.38 9.89
CA HIS A 41 -18.35 9.23 9.89
C HIS A 41 -18.87 8.85 8.51
N TRP A 42 -18.36 9.48 7.44
CA TRP A 42 -18.74 9.16 6.07
C TRP A 42 -18.46 7.70 5.70
N TYR A 43 -17.31 7.14 6.08
CA TYR A 43 -17.03 5.72 5.88
C TYR A 43 -17.91 4.81 6.74
N ALA A 44 -18.17 5.18 7.99
CA ALA A 44 -18.97 4.37 8.91
C ALA A 44 -20.43 4.24 8.45
N ASP A 45 -21.03 5.35 8.02
CA ASP A 45 -22.44 5.41 7.64
C ASP A 45 -22.67 5.10 6.15
N GLY A 46 -21.62 5.23 5.34
CA GLY A 46 -21.70 5.18 3.88
C GLY A 46 -21.51 3.81 3.24
N LEU A 47 -21.37 2.71 3.99
CA LEU A 47 -21.06 1.39 3.41
C LEU A 47 -22.15 0.81 2.49
N SER A 48 -23.37 1.33 2.54
CA SER A 48 -24.45 1.02 1.60
C SER A 48 -24.28 1.71 0.24
N SER A 49 -23.43 2.74 0.15
CA SER A 49 -23.13 3.46 -1.08
C SER A 49 -22.02 2.76 -1.87
N PRO A 50 -22.25 2.38 -3.14
CA PRO A 50 -21.21 1.81 -3.99
C PRO A 50 -19.98 2.71 -4.12
N ALA A 51 -20.17 4.04 -4.13
CA ALA A 51 -19.06 4.99 -4.24
C ALA A 51 -18.14 4.94 -3.00
N THR A 52 -18.72 4.87 -1.81
CA THR A 52 -17.96 4.75 -0.55
C THR A 52 -17.19 3.44 -0.50
N VAL A 53 -17.81 2.34 -0.93
CA VAL A 53 -17.15 1.03 -1.00
C VAL A 53 -15.99 1.04 -1.99
N VAL A 54 -16.17 1.64 -3.17
CA VAL A 54 -15.10 1.78 -4.16
C VAL A 54 -13.95 2.62 -3.63
N GLN A 55 -14.23 3.74 -2.94
CA GLN A 55 -13.20 4.57 -2.32
C GLN A 55 -12.44 3.78 -1.25
N LEU A 56 -13.15 3.10 -0.34
CA LEU A 56 -12.57 2.31 0.75
C LEU A 56 -11.65 1.21 0.20
N LEU A 57 -12.14 0.41 -0.74
CA LEU A 57 -11.37 -0.65 -1.36
C LEU A 57 -10.22 -0.09 -2.20
N GLY A 58 -10.44 1.01 -2.91
CA GLY A 58 -9.41 1.71 -3.68
C GLY A 58 -8.22 2.08 -2.81
N ASN A 59 -8.47 2.71 -1.65
CA ASN A 59 -7.42 3.09 -0.71
C ASN A 59 -6.73 1.85 -0.10
N LEU A 60 -7.49 0.87 0.38
CA LEU A 60 -6.91 -0.37 0.92
C LEU A 60 -6.07 -1.15 -0.11
N LEU A 61 -6.35 -1.05 -1.40
CA LEU A 61 -5.64 -1.79 -2.44
C LEU A 61 -4.49 -1.00 -3.08
N LEU A 62 -4.50 0.33 -2.99
CA LEU A 62 -3.59 1.23 -3.70
C LEU A 62 -2.12 0.84 -3.51
N LEU A 63 -1.70 0.63 -2.26
CA LEU A 63 -0.32 0.29 -1.91
C LEU A 63 -0.07 -1.20 -1.66
N ALA A 64 -1.09 -2.06 -1.82
CA ALA A 64 -0.99 -3.49 -1.52
C ALA A 64 0.03 -4.21 -2.41
N VAL A 65 -0.04 -4.01 -3.74
CA VAL A 65 0.88 -4.67 -4.69
C VAL A 65 2.33 -4.16 -4.56
N PRO A 66 2.59 -2.83 -4.49
CA PRO A 66 3.92 -2.32 -4.19
C PRO A 66 4.51 -2.87 -2.89
N ALA A 67 3.73 -2.90 -1.80
CA ALA A 67 4.21 -3.41 -0.51
C ALA A 67 4.54 -4.91 -0.55
N PHE A 68 3.67 -5.71 -1.19
CA PHE A 68 3.93 -7.13 -1.39
C PHE A 68 5.23 -7.35 -2.17
N ALA A 69 5.40 -6.68 -3.31
CA ALA A 69 6.61 -6.79 -4.13
C ALA A 69 7.87 -6.31 -3.39
N ALA A 70 7.77 -5.19 -2.67
CA ALA A 70 8.87 -4.63 -1.88
C ALA A 70 9.33 -5.58 -0.77
N VAL A 71 8.43 -6.20 -0.01
CA VAL A 71 8.81 -7.21 1.01
C VAL A 71 9.40 -8.47 0.37
N ARG A 72 8.97 -8.83 -0.84
CA ARG A 72 9.59 -9.92 -1.60
C ARG A 72 10.99 -9.55 -2.10
N LEU A 73 11.26 -8.31 -2.48
CA LEU A 73 12.59 -7.85 -2.91
C LEU A 73 13.54 -7.66 -1.73
N TRP A 74 13.04 -7.04 -0.66
CA TRP A 74 13.76 -6.65 0.55
C TRP A 74 13.12 -7.26 1.80
N PRO A 75 13.49 -8.49 2.19
CA PRO A 75 12.87 -9.20 3.30
C PRO A 75 12.92 -8.48 4.66
N ARG A 76 13.89 -7.57 4.85
CA ARG A 76 13.99 -6.73 6.07
C ARG A 76 12.76 -5.84 6.27
N LEU A 77 12.08 -5.45 5.18
CA LEU A 77 10.82 -4.71 5.24
C LEU A 77 9.67 -5.54 5.80
N GLY A 78 9.74 -6.88 5.80
CA GLY A 78 8.71 -7.74 6.37
C GLY A 78 8.69 -7.79 7.91
N ARG A 79 9.52 -6.99 8.59
CA ARG A 79 9.46 -6.81 10.05
C ARG A 79 8.36 -5.79 10.37
N PRO A 80 7.61 -5.93 11.48
CA PRO A 80 6.45 -5.07 11.77
C PRO A 80 6.77 -3.57 11.72
N VAL A 81 7.83 -3.13 12.43
CA VAL A 81 8.18 -1.70 12.51
C VAL A 81 8.59 -1.11 11.15
N PRO A 82 9.57 -1.68 10.41
CA PRO A 82 9.89 -1.19 9.06
C PRO A 82 8.70 -1.20 8.09
N LEU A 83 7.85 -2.23 8.15
CA LEU A 83 6.68 -2.33 7.27
C LEU A 83 5.71 -1.19 7.50
N VAL A 84 5.32 -0.98 8.76
CA VAL A 84 4.39 0.09 9.15
C VAL A 84 4.99 1.46 8.83
N ALA A 85 6.26 1.68 9.15
CA ALA A 85 6.91 2.96 8.89
C ALA A 85 6.95 3.31 7.40
N VAL A 86 7.34 2.36 6.54
CA VAL A 86 7.38 2.59 5.08
C VAL A 86 5.98 2.74 4.50
N ALA A 87 5.00 1.97 4.99
CA ALA A 87 3.61 2.08 4.54
C ALA A 87 3.01 3.46 4.87
N LEU A 88 3.20 3.95 6.10
CA LEU A 88 2.77 5.29 6.51
C LEU A 88 3.49 6.37 5.72
N ALA A 89 4.82 6.27 5.57
CA ALA A 89 5.60 7.24 4.79
C ALA A 89 5.13 7.31 3.34
N ALA A 90 4.81 6.18 2.72
CA ALA A 90 4.29 6.14 1.35
C ALA A 90 2.90 6.78 1.23
N GLY A 91 1.98 6.49 2.17
CA GLY A 91 0.66 7.13 2.21
C GLY A 91 0.76 8.65 2.38
N VAL A 92 1.56 9.10 3.36
CA VAL A 92 1.80 10.54 3.60
C VAL A 92 2.47 11.22 2.41
N ALA A 93 3.40 10.56 1.72
CA ALA A 93 4.05 11.13 0.54
C ALA A 93 3.06 11.38 -0.61
N ILE A 94 2.05 10.52 -0.78
CA ILE A 94 0.98 10.71 -1.77
C ILE A 94 0.15 11.96 -1.42
N GLU A 95 -0.32 12.05 -0.17
CA GLU A 95 -1.10 13.19 0.32
C GLU A 95 -0.32 14.50 0.23
N LEU A 96 0.96 14.47 0.60
CA LEU A 96 1.83 15.64 0.51
C LEU A 96 2.05 16.07 -0.94
N ALA A 97 2.21 15.12 -1.87
CA ALA A 97 2.29 15.43 -3.30
C ALA A 97 0.99 16.07 -3.79
N GLN A 98 -0.18 15.59 -3.35
CA GLN A 98 -1.48 16.18 -3.69
C GLN A 98 -1.73 17.53 -3.03
N TYR A 99 -1.11 17.79 -1.89
CA TYR A 99 -1.16 19.11 -1.23
C TYR A 99 -0.29 20.13 -1.97
N VAL A 100 0.93 19.75 -2.35
CA VAL A 100 1.90 20.65 -2.99
C VAL A 100 1.60 20.85 -4.48
N LEU A 101 1.06 19.84 -5.16
CA LEU A 101 0.63 19.93 -6.55
C LEU A 101 -0.87 20.27 -6.58
N PRO A 102 -1.32 21.37 -7.20
CA PRO A 102 -2.74 21.77 -7.22
C PRO A 102 -3.56 20.90 -8.19
N LEU A 103 -3.69 19.61 -7.87
CA LEU A 103 -4.29 18.58 -8.71
C LEU A 103 -5.83 18.60 -8.67
N GLY A 104 -6.44 19.49 -7.90
CA GLY A 104 -7.89 19.49 -7.64
C GLY A 104 -8.33 18.24 -6.91
N ARG A 105 -7.48 17.71 -6.02
CA ARG A 105 -7.75 16.53 -5.19
C ARG A 105 -7.93 16.93 -3.73
N VAL A 106 -8.68 16.11 -3.02
CA VAL A 106 -8.83 16.20 -1.57
C VAL A 106 -7.65 15.49 -0.93
N VAL A 107 -6.97 16.19 -0.02
CA VAL A 107 -5.92 15.66 0.84
C VAL A 107 -6.59 15.10 2.10
N SER A 108 -6.36 13.82 2.37
CA SER A 108 -7.05 13.06 3.40
C SER A 108 -6.06 12.25 4.25
N PRO A 109 -5.91 12.58 5.55
CA PRO A 109 -5.16 11.74 6.47
C PRO A 109 -5.75 10.33 6.61
N LEU A 110 -7.06 10.15 6.43
CA LEU A 110 -7.70 8.85 6.54
C LEU A 110 -7.39 7.96 5.32
N ASP A 111 -7.33 8.54 4.12
CA ASP A 111 -6.92 7.84 2.90
C ASP A 111 -5.47 7.36 3.02
N ALA A 112 -4.56 8.19 3.54
CA ALA A 112 -3.19 7.78 3.84
C ALA A 112 -3.13 6.58 4.81
N LEU A 113 -3.96 6.57 5.85
CA LEU A 113 -4.02 5.48 6.81
C LEU A 113 -4.60 4.19 6.18
N LEU A 114 -5.64 4.30 5.36
CA LEU A 114 -6.21 3.16 4.63
C LEU A 114 -5.20 2.56 3.64
N ASN A 115 -4.51 3.42 2.88
CA ASN A 115 -3.40 3.03 2.01
C ASN A 115 -2.31 2.26 2.77
N ALA A 116 -1.92 2.79 3.94
CA ALA A 116 -0.93 2.15 4.79
C ALA A 116 -1.42 0.81 5.38
N ALA A 117 -2.68 0.73 5.82
CA ALA A 117 -3.27 -0.50 6.34
C ALA A 117 -3.27 -1.62 5.30
N GLY A 118 -3.66 -1.29 4.07
CA GLY A 118 -3.59 -2.18 2.91
C GLY A 118 -2.18 -2.69 2.62
N ALA A 119 -1.20 -1.78 2.60
CA ALA A 119 0.21 -2.10 2.42
C ALA A 119 0.74 -3.02 3.53
N VAL A 120 0.41 -2.75 4.80
CA VAL A 120 0.82 -3.58 5.94
C VAL A 120 0.24 -4.98 5.83
N ALA A 121 -1.06 -5.11 5.51
CA ALA A 121 -1.69 -6.42 5.33
C ALA A 121 -1.01 -7.23 4.22
N ALA A 122 -0.83 -6.63 3.04
CA ALA A 122 -0.21 -7.30 1.90
C ALA A 122 1.28 -7.65 2.14
N GLY A 123 2.04 -6.73 2.77
CA GLY A 123 3.43 -6.95 3.14
C GLY A 123 3.60 -8.04 4.20
N ALA A 124 2.71 -8.10 5.19
CA ALA A 124 2.72 -9.14 6.21
C ALA A 124 2.45 -10.52 5.60
N LEU A 125 1.48 -10.63 4.68
CA LEU A 125 1.22 -11.85 3.91
C LEU A 125 2.44 -12.27 3.08
N ALA A 126 3.13 -11.32 2.45
CA ALA A 126 4.36 -11.59 1.70
C ALA A 126 5.48 -12.15 2.60
N ALA A 127 5.60 -11.63 3.82
CA ALA A 127 6.57 -12.08 4.82
C ALA A 127 6.22 -13.47 5.38
N GLN A 128 4.95 -13.74 5.67
CA GLN A 128 4.49 -15.04 6.19
C GLN A 128 4.75 -16.16 5.18
N ARG A 129 4.43 -15.96 3.89
CA ARG A 129 4.67 -16.94 2.82
C ARG A 129 6.15 -17.29 2.62
N ARG A 130 7.09 -16.45 3.11
CA ARG A 130 8.52 -16.80 3.13
C ARG A 130 8.86 -17.77 4.26
N ARG A 131 8.23 -17.61 5.42
CA ARG A 131 8.51 -18.41 6.62
C ARG A 131 8.00 -19.84 6.49
N THR A 132 6.89 -20.04 5.77
CA THR A 132 6.25 -21.34 5.55
C THR A 132 6.74 -22.07 4.29
N GLY A 133 7.84 -21.63 3.67
CA GLY A 133 8.43 -22.34 2.53
C GLY A 133 8.91 -23.74 2.93
N PRO A 134 8.90 -24.73 2.00
CA PRO A 134 9.21 -26.12 2.33
C PRO A 134 10.55 -26.21 3.05
N ALA A 135 10.52 -26.68 4.29
CA ALA A 135 11.70 -26.96 5.07
C ALA A 135 12.49 -28.02 4.30
N SER A 136 13.59 -27.61 3.66
CA SER A 136 14.55 -28.57 3.14
C SER A 136 15.04 -29.38 4.34
N ILE A 137 14.54 -30.61 4.46
CA ILE A 137 15.04 -31.62 5.40
C ILE A 137 16.52 -31.76 5.09
N ARG A 138 17.35 -31.09 5.88
CA ARG A 138 18.80 -31.20 5.80
C ARG A 138 19.13 -32.54 6.45
N VAL A 139 19.13 -33.60 5.65
CA VAL A 139 19.64 -34.92 6.06
C VAL A 139 21.11 -34.71 6.39
N ARG A 140 21.40 -34.63 7.69
CA ARG A 140 22.75 -34.51 8.22
C ARG A 140 23.32 -35.92 8.27
N ASN A 141 23.99 -36.35 7.21
CA ASN A 141 24.83 -37.55 7.27
C ASN A 141 25.96 -37.29 8.26
N ARG A 142 25.86 -37.88 9.45
CA ARG A 142 27.00 -38.15 10.32
C ARG A 142 27.54 -39.52 9.92
N THR A 143 28.69 -39.52 9.27
CA THR A 143 29.66 -40.62 9.32
C THR A 143 30.54 -40.45 10.54
#